data_AF-G8R7M3-F1
#
_entry.id   AF-G8R7M3-F1
#
_cell.length_a   1.000
_cell.length_b   1.000
_cell.length_c   1.000
_cell.angle_alpha   90.00
_cell.angle_beta   90.00
_cell.angle_gamma   90.00
#
_symmetry.space_group_name_H-M   'P 1'
#
loop_
_entity.id
_entity.type
_entity.pdbx_description
1 polymer ?
#
loop_
_entity_poly.entity_id
_entity_poly.type
_entity_poly.pdbx_seq_one_letter_code
_entity_poly.pdbx_strand_id
1 'polypeptide(L)'
;MNGLKKITRELESVEKKLKSPFRFFIKKWLIKKRTLLNRSLDLSLVDHISANNENFKKLVEENKQLLCNENIQFKVTSEGSSPWTYMTKRFEGRIHSNGFLYLQAKSNAIEFLEILSHFYPSKYIGTMTPLGLAEANAASTDFQIIGGRVPEVFRGQIDLNGKITFETTDSWFEIDGHIHVSKIIADPFKGNNHKRELFLRNRSEIRSSINNWKKQNIKF
;
A
#
# COMPACT_ATOMS: atom_id res chain seq x y z
N MET A 1 25.01 -3.21 -0.99
CA MET A 1 25.43 -1.81 -1.21
C MET A 1 25.09 -1.23 -2.59
N ASN A 2 25.12 -2.01 -3.69
CA ASN A 2 24.89 -1.47 -5.05
C ASN A 2 23.47 -0.90 -5.28
N GLY A 3 22.43 -1.49 -4.67
CA GLY A 3 21.05 -1.01 -4.79
C GLY A 3 20.82 0.39 -4.18
N LEU A 4 21.29 0.61 -2.96
CA LEU A 4 21.19 1.92 -2.27
C LEU A 4 21.88 3.02 -3.08
N LYS A 5 23.13 2.80 -3.51
CA LYS A 5 23.88 3.78 -4.32
C LYS A 5 23.15 4.12 -5.62
N LYS A 6 22.52 3.13 -6.26
CA LYS A 6 21.73 3.36 -7.48
C LYS A 6 20.51 4.24 -7.22
N ILE A 7 19.72 3.93 -6.19
CA ILE A 7 18.51 4.69 -5.83
C ILE A 7 18.88 6.14 -5.46
N THR A 8 19.95 6.34 -4.69
CA THR A 8 20.43 7.69 -4.31
C THR A 8 20.83 8.52 -5.54
N ARG A 9 21.61 7.95 -6.47
CA ARG A 9 21.99 8.64 -7.72
C ARG A 9 20.78 9.00 -8.59
N GLU A 10 19.80 8.09 -8.68
CA GLU A 10 18.56 8.37 -9.40
C GLU A 10 17.75 9.50 -8.74
N LEU A 11 17.69 9.53 -7.41
CA LEU A 11 17.07 10.63 -6.65
C LEU A 11 17.76 11.95 -6.94
N GLU A 12 19.08 12.02 -6.84
CA GLU A 12 19.87 13.23 -7.15
C GLU A 12 19.60 13.73 -8.58
N SER A 13 19.54 12.82 -9.55
CA SER A 13 19.21 13.17 -10.95
C SER A 13 17.81 13.77 -11.07
N VAL A 14 16.81 13.18 -10.40
CA VAL A 14 15.43 13.69 -10.39
C VAL A 14 15.36 15.05 -9.69
N GLU A 15 16.11 15.26 -8.61
CA GLU A 15 16.16 16.54 -7.91
C GLU A 15 16.81 17.64 -8.75
N LYS A 16 17.91 17.36 -9.45
CA LYS A 16 18.52 18.29 -10.41
C LYS A 16 17.53 18.68 -11.51
N LYS A 17 16.78 17.72 -12.07
CA LYS A 17 15.72 17.98 -13.07
C LYS A 17 14.57 18.80 -12.50
N LEU A 18 14.20 18.60 -11.23
CA LEU A 18 13.18 19.40 -10.55
C LEU A 18 13.63 20.83 -10.25
N LYS A 19 14.93 21.09 -10.09
CA LYS A 19 15.51 22.44 -9.93
C LYS A 19 15.71 23.16 -11.28
N SER A 20 15.65 22.44 -12.41
CA SER A 20 15.85 22.99 -13.76
C SER A 20 14.68 23.89 -14.23
N PRO A 21 14.95 24.96 -15.01
CA PRO A 21 13.90 25.81 -15.59
C PRO A 21 13.00 25.06 -16.58
N PHE A 22 13.47 23.99 -17.22
CA PHE A 22 12.71 23.19 -18.20
C PHE A 22 11.70 22.21 -17.58
N ARG A 23 11.49 22.25 -16.26
CA ARG A 23 10.64 21.28 -15.54
C ARG A 23 9.15 21.38 -15.85
N PHE A 24 8.68 22.45 -16.48
CA PHE A 24 7.25 22.77 -16.59
C PHE A 24 6.42 21.61 -17.16
N PHE A 25 6.88 21.00 -18.25
CA PHE A 25 6.15 19.91 -18.93
C PHE A 25 6.20 18.56 -18.20
N ILE A 26 7.21 18.33 -17.36
CA ILE A 26 7.45 17.02 -16.70
C ILE A 26 7.32 17.07 -15.18
N LYS A 27 6.92 18.21 -14.60
CA LYS A 27 6.90 18.44 -13.14
C LYS A 27 6.09 17.38 -12.39
N LYS A 28 4.86 17.10 -12.85
CA LYS A 28 3.96 16.12 -12.22
C LYS A 28 4.57 14.71 -12.22
N TRP A 29 5.18 14.32 -13.34
CA TRP A 29 5.87 13.04 -13.48
C TRP A 29 7.10 12.95 -12.58
N LEU A 30 7.94 14.00 -12.56
CA LEU A 30 9.12 14.06 -11.70
C LEU A 30 8.78 14.00 -10.21
N ILE A 31 7.72 14.68 -9.77
CA ILE A 31 7.25 14.61 -8.37
C ILE A 31 6.84 13.18 -8.03
N LYS A 32 6.02 12.54 -8.87
CA LYS A 32 5.60 11.14 -8.68
C LYS A 32 6.82 10.21 -8.62
N LYS A 33 7.79 10.38 -9.54
CA LYS A 33 9.03 9.59 -9.57
C LYS A 33 9.86 9.80 -8.30
N ARG A 34 10.02 11.05 -7.84
CA ARG A 34 10.73 11.37 -6.59
C ARG A 34 10.08 10.69 -5.39
N THR A 35 8.75 10.71 -5.28
CA THR A 35 8.02 10.04 -4.19
C THR A 35 8.25 8.53 -4.19
N LEU A 36 8.19 7.89 -5.36
CA LEU A 36 8.44 6.45 -5.50
C LEU A 36 9.88 6.08 -5.13
N LEU A 37 10.86 6.85 -5.62
CA LEU A 37 12.26 6.61 -5.30
C LEU A 37 12.55 6.84 -3.81
N ASN A 38 11.96 7.87 -3.19
CA ASN A 38 12.10 8.09 -1.74
C ASN A 38 11.51 6.94 -0.92
N ARG A 39 10.35 6.41 -1.33
CA ARG A 39 9.76 5.22 -0.70
C ARG A 39 10.69 4.01 -0.83
N SER A 40 11.25 3.77 -2.01
CA SER A 40 12.19 2.67 -2.24
C SER A 40 13.48 2.82 -1.41
N LEU A 41 13.99 4.06 -1.31
CA LEU A 41 15.12 4.39 -0.47
C LEU A 41 14.81 4.12 1.01
N ASP A 42 13.66 4.56 1.52
CA ASP A 42 13.27 4.34 2.92
C ASP A 42 13.25 2.85 3.27
N LEU A 43 12.65 2.02 2.41
CA LEU A 43 12.61 0.57 2.62
C LEU A 43 14.01 -0.05 2.57
N SER A 44 14.83 0.35 1.60
CA SER A 44 16.22 -0.11 1.52
C SER A 44 17.06 0.31 2.73
N LEU A 45 16.75 1.46 3.33
CA LEU A 45 17.40 1.95 4.55
C LEU A 45 16.92 1.22 5.80
N VAL A 46 15.64 0.81 5.88
CA VAL A 46 15.18 -0.08 6.93
C VAL A 46 16.05 -1.34 6.96
N ASP A 47 16.25 -1.99 5.82
CA ASP A 47 17.06 -3.23 5.77
C ASP A 47 18.54 -2.95 6.09
N HIS A 48 19.10 -1.89 5.53
CA HIS A 48 20.51 -1.55 5.73
C HIS A 48 20.85 -1.15 7.17
N ILE A 49 20.02 -0.33 7.82
CA ILE A 49 20.24 0.07 9.21
C ILE A 49 20.02 -1.13 10.13
N SER A 50 19.00 -1.96 9.88
CA SER A 50 18.74 -3.17 10.67
C SER A 50 19.91 -4.16 10.63
N ALA A 51 20.62 -4.26 9.50
CA ALA A 51 21.78 -5.13 9.37
C ALA A 51 22.99 -4.67 10.22
N ASN A 52 23.02 -3.41 10.67
CA ASN A 52 24.16 -2.81 11.38
C ASN A 52 23.80 -2.29 12.78
N ASN A 53 22.53 -2.32 13.17
CA ASN A 53 22.05 -1.79 14.44
C ASN A 53 20.96 -2.70 15.03
N GLU A 54 21.33 -3.48 16.04
CA GLU A 54 20.45 -4.47 16.66
C GLU A 54 19.24 -3.84 17.35
N ASN A 55 19.39 -2.67 17.98
CA ASN A 55 18.26 -1.98 18.61
C ASN A 55 17.24 -1.50 17.56
N PHE A 56 17.73 -0.98 16.42
CA PHE A 56 16.87 -0.59 15.31
C PHE A 56 16.18 -1.80 14.69
N LYS A 57 16.88 -2.92 14.54
CA LYS A 57 16.31 -4.18 14.04
C LYS A 57 15.16 -4.66 14.95
N LYS A 58 15.38 -4.72 16.27
CA LYS A 58 14.33 -5.07 17.24
C LYS A 58 13.13 -4.15 17.15
N LEU A 59 13.34 -2.84 17.04
CA LEU A 59 12.27 -1.86 16.87
C LEU A 59 11.46 -2.12 15.58
N VAL A 60 12.14 -2.45 14.47
CA VAL A 60 11.48 -2.79 13.19
C VAL A 60 10.68 -4.09 13.31
N GLU A 61 11.23 -5.12 13.96
CA GLU A 61 10.59 -6.41 14.18
C GLU A 61 9.35 -6.29 15.08
N GLU A 62 9.48 -5.58 16.21
CA GLU A 62 8.35 -5.24 17.08
C GLU A 62 7.26 -4.52 16.28
N ASN A 63 7.64 -3.53 15.45
CA ASN A 63 6.66 -2.80 14.66
C ASN A 63 5.94 -3.67 13.60
N LYS A 64 6.59 -4.71 13.07
CA LYS A 64 5.92 -5.72 12.23
C LYS A 64 4.96 -6.58 13.06
N GLN A 65 5.39 -7.04 14.23
CA GLN A 65 4.54 -7.84 15.13
C GLN A 65 3.28 -7.09 15.54
N LEU A 66 3.37 -5.77 15.76
CA LEU A 66 2.21 -4.94 16.10
C LEU A 66 1.15 -4.90 14.98
N LEU A 67 1.55 -5.13 13.73
CA LEU A 67 0.64 -5.18 12.59
C LEU A 67 0.00 -6.57 12.40
N CYS A 68 0.61 -7.62 12.95
CA CYS A 68 0.11 -8.99 12.82
C CYS A 68 -1.25 -9.12 13.50
N ASN A 69 -2.27 -9.48 12.74
CA ASN A 69 -3.63 -9.63 13.24
C ASN A 69 -4.48 -10.44 12.26
N GLU A 70 -5.45 -11.18 12.79
CA GLU A 70 -6.39 -11.99 12.02
C GLU A 70 -7.80 -11.40 12.09
N ASN A 71 -8.64 -11.76 11.12
CA ASN A 71 -10.03 -11.32 11.05
C ASN A 71 -10.17 -9.78 11.08
N ILE A 72 -9.31 -9.10 10.33
CA ILE A 72 -9.39 -7.66 10.08
C ILE A 72 -10.51 -7.42 9.08
N GLN A 73 -11.41 -6.50 9.40
CA GLN A 73 -12.45 -6.06 8.48
C GLN A 73 -11.93 -4.92 7.60
N PHE A 74 -12.06 -5.10 6.30
CA PHE A 74 -11.75 -4.13 5.26
C PHE A 74 -13.07 -3.65 4.67
N LYS A 75 -13.44 -2.40 4.93
CA LYS A 75 -14.70 -1.82 4.48
C LYS A 75 -14.49 -0.98 3.23
N VAL A 76 -15.32 -1.19 2.22
CA VAL A 76 -15.37 -0.32 1.05
C VAL A 76 -15.94 1.04 1.45
N THR A 77 -15.26 2.09 1.01
CA THR A 77 -15.62 3.49 1.35
C THR A 77 -15.88 4.35 0.12
N SER A 78 -15.49 3.85 -1.05
CA SER A 78 -15.73 4.52 -2.31
C SER A 78 -15.68 3.49 -3.42
N GLU A 79 -16.65 3.58 -4.29
CA GLU A 79 -16.70 2.87 -5.56
C GLU A 79 -16.29 3.82 -6.68
N GLY A 80 -15.93 3.24 -7.82
CA GLY A 80 -15.78 3.95 -9.08
C GLY A 80 -16.56 3.21 -10.15
N SER A 81 -16.97 3.93 -11.19
CA SER A 81 -17.61 3.35 -12.36
C SER A 81 -16.85 3.73 -13.62
N SER A 82 -16.71 2.78 -14.54
CA SER A 82 -16.19 3.07 -15.87
C SER A 82 -16.72 2.01 -16.84
N PRO A 83 -17.18 2.40 -18.04
CA PRO A 83 -17.68 1.45 -19.06
C PRO A 83 -16.65 0.42 -19.50
N TRP A 84 -15.37 0.66 -19.19
CA TRP A 84 -14.25 -0.18 -19.58
C TRP A 84 -13.63 -0.88 -18.38
N THR A 85 -14.24 -0.86 -17.20
CA THR A 85 -13.66 -1.46 -15.99
C THR A 85 -14.68 -2.29 -15.25
N TYR A 86 -14.33 -3.54 -14.97
CA TYR A 86 -15.18 -4.46 -14.21
C TYR A 86 -14.65 -4.81 -12.81
N MET A 87 -13.34 -4.64 -12.54
CA MET A 87 -12.81 -4.87 -11.19
C MET A 87 -11.51 -4.12 -10.91
N THR A 88 -11.18 -3.99 -9.63
CA THR A 88 -9.88 -3.46 -9.19
C THR A 88 -8.82 -4.55 -9.12
N LYS A 89 -7.73 -4.39 -9.86
CA LYS A 89 -6.62 -5.35 -9.90
C LYS A 89 -5.61 -5.15 -8.78
N ARG A 90 -5.40 -3.90 -8.37
CA ARG A 90 -4.38 -3.55 -7.37
C ARG A 90 -4.83 -2.43 -6.47
N PHE A 91 -4.63 -2.66 -5.18
CA PHE A 91 -4.68 -1.64 -4.15
C PHE A 91 -3.27 -1.23 -3.72
N GLU A 92 -3.08 0.05 -3.43
CA GLU A 92 -1.94 0.54 -2.68
C GLU A 92 -2.39 1.57 -1.65
N GLY A 93 -1.66 1.64 -0.55
CA GLY A 93 -2.01 2.56 0.50
C GLY A 93 -1.06 2.56 1.66
N ARG A 94 -1.53 3.11 2.78
CA ARG A 94 -0.74 3.18 4.02
C ARG A 94 -1.59 3.34 5.25
N ILE A 95 -1.00 3.06 6.41
CA ILE A 95 -1.52 3.47 7.71
C ILE A 95 -1.33 4.98 7.87
N HIS A 96 -2.40 5.68 8.22
CA HIS A 96 -2.39 7.14 8.42
C HIS A 96 -1.94 7.51 9.84
N SER A 97 -2.02 8.80 10.19
CA SER A 97 -1.69 9.29 11.55
C SER A 97 -2.70 8.82 12.60
N ASN A 98 -3.95 8.56 12.19
CA ASN A 98 -4.99 8.00 13.05
C ASN A 98 -4.89 6.48 13.25
N GLY A 99 -3.88 5.81 12.65
CA GLY A 99 -3.68 4.37 12.75
C GLY A 99 -4.56 3.51 11.84
N PHE A 100 -5.47 4.09 11.05
CA PHE A 100 -6.24 3.31 10.08
C PHE A 100 -5.45 3.11 8.79
N LEU A 101 -5.59 1.93 8.20
CA LEU A 101 -5.07 1.58 6.89
C LEU A 101 -6.05 2.07 5.81
N TYR A 102 -5.56 2.92 4.92
CA TYR A 102 -6.31 3.39 3.76
C TYR A 102 -5.67 2.84 2.50
N LEU A 103 -6.44 2.09 1.71
CA LEU A 103 -6.05 1.50 0.43
C LEU A 103 -6.84 2.16 -0.70
N GLN A 104 -6.17 2.45 -1.81
CA GLN A 104 -6.76 3.04 -3.01
C GLN A 104 -6.44 2.20 -4.23
N ALA A 105 -7.41 2.06 -5.14
CA ALA A 105 -7.20 1.43 -6.42
C ALA A 105 -6.08 2.13 -7.20
N LYS A 106 -5.16 1.33 -7.75
CA LYS A 106 -4.05 1.80 -8.61
C LYS A 106 -4.13 1.30 -10.03
N SER A 107 -4.69 0.13 -10.21
CA SER A 107 -5.00 -0.41 -11.53
C SER A 107 -6.30 -1.18 -11.46
N ASN A 108 -6.99 -1.14 -12.58
CA ASN A 108 -8.27 -1.77 -12.80
C ASN A 108 -8.13 -2.76 -13.95
N ALA A 109 -8.98 -3.79 -13.96
CA ALA A 109 -9.13 -4.68 -15.08
C ALA A 109 -9.92 -3.96 -16.17
N ILE A 110 -9.42 -4.02 -17.40
CA ILE A 110 -10.12 -3.44 -18.55
C ILE A 110 -11.06 -4.49 -19.12
N GLU A 111 -12.31 -4.09 -19.32
CA GLU A 111 -13.31 -4.89 -20.01
C GLU A 111 -13.11 -4.78 -21.52
N PHE A 112 -12.87 -5.91 -22.17
CA PHE A 112 -12.80 -6.00 -23.64
C PHE A 112 -13.80 -7.02 -24.21
N LEU A 113 -14.48 -7.77 -23.33
CA LEU A 113 -15.57 -8.70 -23.63
C LEU A 113 -16.61 -8.57 -22.51
N GLU A 114 -17.89 -8.55 -22.86
CA GLU A 114 -19.00 -8.41 -21.89
C GLU A 114 -18.98 -9.49 -20.80
N ILE A 115 -18.50 -10.70 -21.11
CA ILE A 115 -18.42 -11.79 -20.13
C ILE A 115 -17.51 -11.45 -18.94
N LEU A 116 -16.59 -10.49 -19.11
CA LEU A 116 -15.67 -10.08 -18.05
C LEU A 116 -16.37 -9.27 -16.96
N SER A 117 -17.49 -8.60 -17.27
CA SER A 117 -18.34 -7.88 -16.32
C SER A 117 -18.98 -8.78 -15.24
N HIS A 118 -18.92 -10.11 -15.43
CA HIS A 118 -19.39 -11.10 -14.46
C HIS A 118 -18.31 -11.58 -13.49
N PHE A 119 -17.05 -11.19 -13.69
CA PHE A 119 -15.96 -11.55 -12.79
C PHE A 119 -15.76 -10.47 -11.73
N TYR A 120 -15.57 -10.89 -10.50
CA TYR A 120 -15.25 -10.00 -9.39
C TYR A 120 -14.08 -10.53 -8.59
N PRO A 121 -13.33 -9.66 -7.88
CA PRO A 121 -12.17 -10.10 -7.14
C PRO A 121 -12.62 -10.81 -5.86
N SER A 122 -12.26 -12.08 -5.71
CA SER A 122 -12.60 -12.86 -4.51
C SER A 122 -11.50 -12.82 -3.45
N LYS A 123 -10.24 -12.60 -3.87
CA LYS A 123 -9.09 -12.55 -2.97
C LYS A 123 -8.05 -11.56 -3.43
N TYR A 124 -7.45 -10.88 -2.46
CA TYR A 124 -6.25 -10.08 -2.63
C TYR A 124 -5.10 -10.61 -1.78
N ILE A 125 -3.89 -10.56 -2.33
CA ILE A 125 -2.65 -10.89 -1.65
C ILE A 125 -1.63 -9.79 -1.92
N GLY A 126 -0.89 -9.40 -0.89
CA GLY A 126 0.31 -8.59 -1.09
C GLY A 126 1.11 -8.43 0.18
N THR A 127 1.70 -7.24 0.36
CA THR A 127 2.63 -6.98 1.44
C THR A 127 2.31 -5.67 2.17
N MET A 128 2.67 -5.62 3.44
CA MET A 128 2.70 -4.44 4.27
C MET A 128 4.06 -4.32 4.94
N THR A 129 4.67 -3.14 4.78
CA THR A 129 5.99 -2.85 5.33
C THR A 129 5.89 -2.45 6.80
N PRO A 130 6.98 -2.53 7.58
CA PRO A 130 7.02 -2.00 8.95
C PRO A 130 6.74 -0.50 9.05
N LEU A 131 6.76 0.26 7.95
CA LEU A 131 6.34 1.67 7.94
C LEU A 131 4.82 1.84 7.75
N GLY A 132 4.08 0.74 7.68
CA GLY A 132 2.65 0.69 7.39
C GLY A 132 2.33 1.04 5.94
N LEU A 133 3.22 0.80 4.98
CA LEU A 133 2.92 0.95 3.55
C LEU A 133 2.41 -0.39 3.04
N ALA A 134 1.28 -0.40 2.34
CA ALA A 134 0.65 -1.63 1.87
C ALA A 134 0.46 -1.63 0.35
N GLU A 135 0.53 -2.80 -0.23
CA GLU A 135 0.10 -3.10 -1.59
C GLU A 135 -0.55 -4.48 -1.63
N ALA A 136 -1.59 -4.64 -2.44
CA ALA A 136 -2.28 -5.92 -2.60
C ALA A 136 -2.79 -6.04 -4.04
N ASN A 137 -2.57 -7.20 -4.64
CA ASN A 137 -3.03 -7.53 -5.99
C ASN A 137 -4.14 -8.57 -5.90
N ALA A 138 -5.09 -8.52 -6.82
CA ALA A 138 -6.08 -9.56 -6.99
C ALA A 138 -5.34 -10.89 -7.28
N ALA A 139 -5.61 -11.89 -6.45
CA ALA A 139 -4.99 -13.21 -6.52
C ALA A 139 -5.96 -14.26 -7.08
N SER A 140 -7.27 -14.06 -6.86
CA SER A 140 -8.33 -14.86 -7.46
C SER A 140 -9.52 -13.98 -7.81
N THR A 141 -10.31 -14.48 -8.76
CA THR A 141 -11.57 -13.91 -9.20
C THR A 141 -12.63 -14.98 -9.15
N ASP A 142 -13.83 -14.61 -8.72
CA ASP A 142 -15.00 -15.47 -8.80
C ASP A 142 -15.93 -14.94 -9.89
N PHE A 143 -16.92 -15.74 -10.27
CA PHE A 143 -17.82 -15.46 -11.39
C PHE A 143 -19.27 -15.48 -10.91
N GLN A 144 -20.05 -14.48 -11.32
CA GLN A 144 -21.46 -14.38 -10.98
C GLN A 144 -22.27 -13.72 -12.10
N ILE A 145 -23.25 -14.47 -12.63
CA ILE A 145 -24.09 -14.04 -13.76
C ILE A 145 -25.12 -13.00 -13.33
N ILE A 146 -25.72 -13.20 -12.15
CA ILE A 146 -26.73 -12.33 -11.54
C ILE A 146 -26.34 -12.16 -10.07
N GLY A 147 -26.33 -10.94 -9.54
CA GLY A 147 -26.23 -10.72 -8.11
C GLY A 147 -24.99 -10.01 -7.60
N GLY A 148 -24.58 -10.39 -6.38
CA GLY A 148 -23.64 -9.68 -5.50
C GLY A 148 -22.19 -9.70 -5.97
N ARG A 149 -21.83 -8.81 -6.90
CA ARG A 149 -20.49 -8.76 -7.51
C ARG A 149 -19.63 -7.61 -7.03
N VAL A 150 -20.23 -6.56 -6.45
CA VAL A 150 -19.48 -5.43 -5.92
C VAL A 150 -19.18 -5.71 -4.45
N PRO A 151 -17.91 -5.97 -4.08
CA PRO A 151 -17.56 -6.23 -2.68
C PRO A 151 -17.90 -5.03 -1.80
N GLU A 152 -18.55 -5.26 -0.66
CA GLU A 152 -18.77 -4.25 0.38
C GLU A 152 -17.77 -4.39 1.53
N VAL A 153 -17.49 -5.65 1.87
CA VAL A 153 -16.67 -6.03 3.01
C VAL A 153 -15.74 -7.15 2.60
N PHE A 154 -14.48 -7.01 2.98
CA PHE A 154 -13.52 -8.11 2.96
C PHE A 154 -13.12 -8.46 4.39
N ARG A 155 -12.83 -9.73 4.62
CA ARG A 155 -12.15 -10.21 5.83
C ARG A 155 -10.74 -10.62 5.47
N GLY A 156 -9.79 -10.22 6.29
CA GLY A 156 -8.40 -10.51 6.01
C GLY A 156 -7.53 -10.61 7.25
N GLN A 157 -6.24 -10.74 6.99
CA GLN A 157 -5.21 -10.91 7.99
C GLN A 157 -3.90 -10.31 7.50
N ILE A 158 -3.03 -10.03 8.46
CA ILE A 158 -1.64 -9.64 8.24
C ILE A 158 -0.79 -10.60 9.06
N ASP A 159 0.16 -11.29 8.42
CA ASP A 159 1.09 -12.19 9.11
C ASP A 159 2.35 -11.46 9.61
N LEU A 160 3.20 -12.20 10.32
CA LEU A 160 4.47 -11.69 10.87
C LEU A 160 5.49 -11.27 9.80
N ASN A 161 5.38 -11.82 8.59
CA ASN A 161 6.22 -11.45 7.45
C ASN A 161 5.71 -10.19 6.76
N GLY A 162 4.57 -9.65 7.19
CA GLY A 162 3.89 -8.53 6.57
C GLY A 162 3.08 -8.94 5.35
N LYS A 163 2.82 -10.22 5.10
CA LYS A 163 1.89 -10.65 4.05
C LYS A 163 0.48 -10.24 4.45
N ILE A 164 -0.18 -9.47 3.60
CA ILE A 164 -1.59 -9.10 3.77
C ILE A 164 -2.44 -9.94 2.82
N THR A 165 -3.51 -10.53 3.34
CA THR A 165 -4.49 -11.26 2.53
C THR A 165 -5.89 -10.86 2.96
N PHE A 166 -6.79 -10.59 2.02
CA PHE A 166 -8.20 -10.33 2.32
C PHE A 166 -9.11 -10.87 1.22
N GLU A 167 -10.24 -11.40 1.64
CA GLU A 167 -11.20 -12.13 0.81
C GLU A 167 -12.58 -11.49 0.95
N THR A 168 -13.31 -11.44 -0.16
CA THR A 168 -14.65 -10.86 -0.21
C THR A 168 -15.59 -11.71 0.64
N THR A 169 -16.29 -11.09 1.59
CA THR A 169 -17.26 -11.80 2.44
C THR A 169 -18.68 -11.33 2.21
N ASP A 170 -18.86 -10.04 1.92
CA ASP A 170 -20.14 -9.45 1.62
C ASP A 170 -20.05 -8.66 0.31
N SER A 171 -21.07 -8.78 -0.51
CA SER A 171 -21.20 -8.07 -1.78
C SER A 171 -22.63 -7.60 -1.97
N TRP A 172 -22.82 -6.46 -2.63
CA TRP A 172 -24.15 -5.98 -2.99
C TRP A 172 -24.48 -6.20 -4.46
N PHE A 173 -25.79 -6.24 -4.73
CA PHE A 173 -26.36 -6.59 -6.02
C PHE A 173 -26.11 -5.52 -7.08
N GLU A 174 -25.43 -5.88 -8.17
CA GLU A 174 -25.23 -5.00 -9.32
C GLU A 174 -25.62 -5.71 -10.63
N ILE A 175 -26.24 -4.97 -11.56
CA ILE A 175 -26.70 -5.46 -12.86
C ILE A 175 -25.67 -5.20 -13.96
N ASP A 176 -25.05 -4.03 -13.96
CA ASP A 176 -24.34 -3.50 -15.13
C ASP A 176 -22.87 -3.95 -15.24
N GLY A 177 -22.27 -4.44 -14.15
CA GLY A 177 -20.91 -5.02 -14.13
C GLY A 177 -19.76 -4.03 -14.36
N HIS A 178 -20.02 -2.73 -14.17
CA HIS A 178 -19.06 -1.65 -14.43
C HIS A 178 -18.60 -0.90 -13.16
N ILE A 179 -19.05 -1.38 -12.00
CA ILE A 179 -18.65 -0.84 -10.70
C ILE A 179 -17.42 -1.59 -10.19
N HIS A 180 -16.46 -0.82 -9.68
CA HIS A 180 -15.26 -1.36 -9.04
C HIS A 180 -14.95 -0.64 -7.72
N VAL A 181 -14.23 -1.34 -6.84
CA VAL A 181 -13.88 -0.81 -5.52
C VAL A 181 -12.72 0.19 -5.63
N SER A 182 -13.00 1.47 -5.45
CA SER A 182 -11.98 2.52 -5.54
C SER A 182 -11.19 2.72 -4.25
N LYS A 183 -11.82 2.60 -3.07
CA LYS A 183 -11.17 2.83 -1.77
C LYS A 183 -11.66 1.86 -0.70
N ILE A 184 -10.70 1.38 0.09
CA ILE A 184 -10.92 0.49 1.24
C ILE A 184 -10.28 1.10 2.49
N ILE A 185 -10.96 1.00 3.63
CA ILE A 185 -10.41 1.32 4.95
C ILE A 185 -10.39 0.07 5.84
N ALA A 186 -9.36 -0.07 6.67
CA ALA A 186 -9.30 -1.10 7.68
C ALA A 186 -8.65 -0.60 8.97
N ASP A 187 -9.03 -1.18 10.10
CA ASP A 187 -8.30 -1.04 11.37
C ASP A 187 -7.47 -2.31 11.62
N PRO A 188 -6.17 -2.31 11.28
CA PRO A 188 -5.32 -3.48 11.50
C PRO A 188 -5.14 -3.80 12.99
N PHE A 189 -5.50 -2.87 13.89
CA PHE A 189 -5.39 -3.03 15.34
C PHE A 189 -6.69 -3.51 16.00
N LYS A 190 -7.79 -3.63 15.25
CA LYS A 190 -9.10 -4.11 15.72
C LYS A 190 -9.55 -3.46 17.04
N GLY A 191 -9.44 -2.13 17.12
CA GLY A 191 -9.81 -1.36 18.31
C GLY A 191 -8.78 -1.37 19.44
N ASN A 192 -7.66 -2.09 19.33
CA ASN A 192 -6.60 -2.07 20.34
C ASN A 192 -5.79 -0.77 20.25
N ASN A 193 -6.21 0.24 21.03
CA ASN A 193 -5.60 1.57 21.05
C ASN A 193 -4.14 1.53 21.51
N HIS A 194 -3.80 0.71 22.50
CA HIS A 194 -2.42 0.59 22.99
C HIS A 194 -1.47 0.08 21.89
N LYS A 195 -1.87 -0.98 21.19
CA LYS A 195 -1.12 -1.55 20.05
C LYS A 195 -0.95 -0.52 18.93
N ARG A 196 -2.01 0.25 18.64
CA ARG A 196 -2.01 1.31 17.63
C ARG A 196 -1.04 2.44 17.99
N GLU A 197 -1.11 2.96 19.21
CA GLU A 197 -0.23 4.04 19.68
C GLU A 197 1.24 3.61 19.68
N LEU A 198 1.51 2.40 20.16
CA LEU A 198 2.83 1.81 20.13
C LEU A 198 3.38 1.70 18.70
N PHE A 199 2.55 1.22 17.75
CA PHE A 199 2.93 1.18 16.34
C PHE A 199 3.26 2.56 15.77
N LEU A 200 2.42 3.56 16.08
CA LEU A 200 2.61 4.93 15.57
C LEU A 200 3.89 5.57 16.13
N ARG A 201 4.19 5.31 17.41
CA ARG A 201 5.43 5.75 18.07
C ARG A 201 6.65 5.10 17.44
N ASN A 202 6.68 3.77 17.37
CA ASN A 202 7.80 3.01 16.79
C ASN A 202 8.03 3.40 15.34
N ARG A 203 6.95 3.59 14.54
CA ARG A 203 7.06 4.11 13.17
C ARG A 203 7.69 5.50 13.11
N SER A 204 7.39 6.38 14.07
CA SER A 204 7.96 7.73 14.14
C SER A 204 9.46 7.68 14.43
N GLU A 205 9.88 6.81 15.35
CA GLU A 205 11.29 6.58 15.69
C GLU A 205 12.07 5.95 14.52
N ILE A 206 11.50 4.95 13.85
CA ILE A 206 12.10 4.36 12.64
C ILE A 206 12.32 5.43 11.57
N ARG A 207 11.31 6.28 11.31
CA ARG A 207 11.43 7.38 10.34
C ARG A 207 12.48 8.42 10.74
N SER A 208 12.56 8.74 12.02
CA SER A 208 13.56 9.68 12.55
C SER A 208 14.98 9.14 12.34
N SER A 209 15.21 7.86 12.62
CA SER A 209 16.48 7.18 12.36
C SER A 209 16.85 7.17 10.88
N ILE A 210 15.91 6.85 9.98
CA ILE A 210 16.10 6.92 8.53
C ILE A 210 16.48 8.35 8.10
N ASN A 211 15.77 9.36 8.59
CA ASN A 211 16.03 10.76 8.23
C ASN A 211 17.39 11.24 8.75
N ASN A 212 17.79 10.84 9.96
CA ASN A 212 19.10 11.15 10.51
C ASN A 212 20.21 10.51 9.67
N TRP A 213 20.04 9.25 9.28
CA TRP A 213 20.97 8.57 8.37
C TRP A 213 21.09 9.31 7.03
N LYS A 214 19.96 9.69 6.43
CA LYS A 214 19.94 10.46 5.16
C LYS A 214 20.69 11.78 5.30
N LYS A 215 20.49 12.54 6.37
CA LYS A 215 21.18 13.83 6.61
C LYS A 215 22.70 13.68 6.70
N GLN A 216 23.17 12.58 7.30
CA GLN A 216 24.60 12.32 7.48
C GLN A 216 25.27 11.80 6.19
N ASN A 217 24.53 11.05 5.36
CA ASN A 217 25.10 10.27 4.26
C ASN A 217 24.67 10.71 2.86
N ILE A 218 23.62 11.52 2.72
CA ILE A 218 23.10 12.01 1.45
C ILE A 218 23.05 13.54 1.49
N LYS A 219 23.84 14.18 0.63
CA LYS A 219 23.79 15.63 0.42
C LYS A 219 23.05 15.90 -0.90
N PHE A 220 21.95 16.66 -0.82
CA PHE A 220 21.12 17.06 -1.96
C PHE A 220 21.30 18.54 -2.32
#